data_AF-A0A6L6Q7A2-F1
#
_entry.id   AF-A0A6L6Q7A2-F1
#
_cell.length_a   1.000
_cell.length_b   1.000
_cell.length_c   1.000
_cell.angle_alpha   90.00
_cell.angle_beta   90.00
_cell.angle_gamma   90.00
#
_symmetry.space_group_name_H-M   'P 1'
#
loop_
_entity.id
_entity.type
_entity.pdbx_description
1 polymer ?
#
loop_
_entity_poly.entity_id
_entity_poly.type
_entity_poly.pdbx_seq_one_letter_code
_entity_poly.pdbx_strand_id
1 'polypeptide(L)' 'MDQHQPDRQNHVMANDVDTALNIEKTSGAANAWVYMTHKAVPRGVIKRVLAFPKLRRNIIKIK' A
#
# COMPACT_ATOMS: atom_id res chain seq x y z
N MET A 1 21.19 -2.28 -22.88
CA MET A 1 20.12 -3.29 -22.90
C MET A 1 19.07 -2.86 -21.90
N ASP A 2 17.82 -3.02 -22.31
CA ASP A 2 16.62 -2.33 -21.88
C ASP A 2 16.28 -2.37 -20.39
N GLN A 3 15.83 -1.21 -19.92
CA GLN A 3 15.01 -1.04 -18.73
C GLN A 3 13.72 -1.84 -18.95
N HIS A 4 13.40 -2.84 -18.11
CA HIS A 4 12.01 -3.27 -17.80
C HIS A 4 12.00 -4.52 -16.89
N GLN A 5 12.29 -4.32 -15.60
CA GLN A 5 11.62 -5.09 -14.54
C GLN A 5 11.10 -4.25 -13.33
N PRO A 6 10.83 -2.93 -13.42
CA PRO A 6 10.26 -2.20 -12.28
C PRO A 6 8.76 -2.46 -12.07
N ASP A 7 8.03 -2.91 -13.09
CA ASP A 7 6.57 -2.90 -13.06
C ASP A 7 5.98 -4.02 -12.20
N ARG A 8 6.52 -5.24 -12.28
CA ARG A 8 5.95 -6.39 -11.57
C ARG A 8 6.03 -6.25 -10.04
N GLN A 9 7.17 -5.81 -9.52
CA GLN A 9 7.35 -5.60 -8.07
C GLN A 9 6.49 -4.43 -7.56
N ASN A 10 6.34 -3.37 -8.36
CA ASN A 10 5.43 -2.28 -8.04
C ASN A 10 3.97 -2.73 -7.99
N HIS A 11 3.54 -3.62 -8.90
CA HIS A 11 2.17 -4.15 -8.93
C HIS A 11 1.89 -5.08 -7.74
N VAL A 12 2.84 -5.93 -7.36
CA VAL A 12 2.70 -6.79 -6.16
C VAL A 12 2.58 -5.93 -4.90
N MET A 13 3.43 -4.92 -4.76
CA MET A 13 3.37 -3.99 -3.63
C MET A 13 2.05 -3.21 -3.59
N ALA A 14 1.49 -2.82 -4.74
CA ALA A 14 0.19 -2.17 -4.81
C ALA A 14 -0.94 -3.05 -4.27
N ASN A 15 -0.96 -4.34 -4.63
CA ASN A 15 -1.95 -5.30 -4.14
C ASN A 15 -1.85 -5.53 -2.62
N ASP A 16 -0.64 -5.60 -2.08
CA ASP A 16 -0.41 -5.72 -0.63
C ASP A 16 -0.89 -4.46 0.10
N VAL A 17 -0.67 -3.27 -0.48
CA VAL A 17 -1.16 -1.99 0.07
C VAL A 17 -2.69 -1.90 0.05
N ASP A 18 -3.35 -2.36 -1.01
CA ASP A 18 -4.81 -2.41 -1.09
C ASP A 18 -5.42 -3.42 -0.11
N THR A 19 -4.75 -4.56 0.09
CA THR A 19 -5.18 -5.53 1.10
C THR A 19 -5.04 -4.97 2.51
N ALA A 20 -3.91 -4.32 2.81
CA ALA A 20 -3.69 -3.66 4.09
C ALA A 20 -4.70 -2.55 4.37
N LEU A 21 -5.14 -1.84 3.33
CA LEU A 21 -6.20 -0.85 3.40
C LEU A 21 -7.55 -1.41 3.81
N ASN A 22 -7.89 -2.60 3.30
CA ASN A 22 -9.12 -3.27 3.70
C ASN A 22 -9.01 -3.74 5.15
N ILE A 23 -7.85 -4.28 5.56
CA ILE A 23 -7.58 -4.64 6.96
C ILE A 23 -7.66 -3.41 7.87
N GLU A 24 -7.16 -2.25 7.44
CA GLU A 24 -7.26 -0.99 8.21
C GLU A 24 -8.72 -0.64 8.50
N LYS A 25 -9.59 -0.76 7.48
CA LYS A 25 -11.03 -0.47 7.60
C LYS A 25 -11.78 -1.47 8.48
N THR A 26 -11.44 -2.75 8.43
CA THR A 26 -12.17 -3.81 9.16
C THR A 26 -11.63 -4.07 10.56
N SER A 27 -10.32 -3.92 10.73
CA SER A 27 -9.58 -4.42 11.89
C SER A 27 -8.63 -3.39 12.48
N GLY A 28 -8.52 -2.19 11.90
CA GLY A 28 -7.72 -1.08 12.42
C GLY A 28 -6.29 -1.03 11.90
N ALA A 29 -5.67 0.14 12.05
CA ALA A 29 -4.35 0.46 11.49
C ALA A 29 -3.21 -0.42 12.04
N ALA A 30 -3.31 -0.89 13.30
CA ALA A 30 -2.31 -1.77 13.89
C ALA A 30 -2.23 -3.13 13.15
N ASN A 31 -3.38 -3.71 12.80
CA ASN A 31 -3.45 -4.97 12.06
C ASN A 31 -2.94 -4.80 10.62
N ALA A 32 -3.28 -3.68 9.97
CA ALA A 32 -2.75 -3.34 8.66
C ALA A 32 -1.22 -3.16 8.66
N TRP A 33 -0.68 -2.57 9.72
CA TRP A 33 0.77 -2.41 9.92
C TRP A 33 1.48 -3.76 10.00
N VAL A 34 0.95 -4.68 10.80
CA VAL A 34 1.51 -6.04 10.96
C VAL A 34 1.48 -6.78 9.63
N TYR A 35 0.36 -6.73 8.90
CA TYR A 35 0.24 -7.34 7.58
C TYR A 35 1.30 -6.83 6.60
N MET A 36 1.43 -5.51 6.45
CA MET A 36 2.42 -4.93 5.52
C MET A 36 3.86 -5.20 5.94
N THR A 37 4.13 -5.24 7.24
CA THR A 37 5.46 -5.62 7.75
C THR A 37 5.78 -7.08 7.40
N HIS A 38 4.81 -7.98 7.55
CA HIS A 38 4.96 -9.39 7.17
C HIS A 38 5.16 -9.58 5.66
N LYS A 39 4.56 -8.71 4.83
CA LYS A 39 4.75 -8.66 3.37
C LYS A 39 6.03 -7.94 2.92
N ALA A 40 6.92 -7.60 3.84
CA ALA A 40 8.17 -6.89 3.56
C ALA A 40 7.97 -5.53 2.85
N VAL A 41 6.81 -4.90 3.03
CA VAL A 41 6.56 -3.54 2.51
C VAL A 41 7.50 -2.56 3.25
N PRO A 42 8.20 -1.66 2.54
CA PRO A 42 9.10 -0.72 3.19
C PRO A 42 8.39 0.16 4.23
N ARG A 43 8.99 0.34 5.42
CA ARG A 43 8.38 1.10 6.53
C ARG A 43 7.97 2.53 6.13
N GLY A 44 8.71 3.18 5.23
CA GLY A 44 8.35 4.50 4.69
C GLY A 44 7.10 4.50 3.82
N VAL A 45 6.79 3.38 3.15
CA VAL A 45 5.53 3.17 2.43
C VAL A 45 4.40 2.94 3.44
N ILE A 46 4.60 2.02 4.40
CA ILE A 46 3.61 1.71 5.45
C ILE A 46 3.15 2.98 6.18
N LYS A 47 4.11 3.82 6.60
CA LYS A 47 3.81 5.10 7.26
C LYS A 47 2.98 6.03 6.36
N ARG A 48 3.35 6.20 5.08
CA ARG A 48 2.60 7.07 4.15
C ARG A 48 1.18 6.56 3.90
N VAL A 49 1.06 5.25 3.72
CA VAL A 49 -0.20 4.52 3.53
C VAL A 49 -1.10 4.76 4.75
N LEU A 50 -0.67 4.35 5.94
CA LEU A 50 -1.53 4.39 7.14
C LEU A 50 -1.67 5.78 7.78
N ALA A 51 -0.72 6.69 7.62
CA ALA A 51 -0.81 8.04 8.20
C ALA A 51 -1.80 8.95 7.45
N PHE A 52 -2.06 8.68 6.17
CA PHE A 52 -2.92 9.53 5.34
C PHE A 52 -4.05 8.75 4.67
N PRO A 53 -5.01 8.19 5.43
CA PRO A 53 -6.20 7.56 4.84
C PRO A 53 -6.99 8.54 3.95
N LYS A 54 -6.92 9.85 4.24
CA LYS A 54 -7.62 10.91 3.48
C LYS A 54 -7.00 11.24 2.11
N LEU A 55 -5.67 11.11 1.92
CA LEU A 55 -5.06 11.41 0.60
C LEU A 55 -5.48 10.41 -0.49
N ARG A 56 -5.88 9.20 -0.09
CA ARG A 56 -6.21 8.09 -1.00
C ARG A 56 -7.50 8.32 -1.80
N ARG A 57 -8.41 9.17 -1.31
CA ARG A 57 -9.71 9.42 -1.97
C ARG A 57 -9.60 10.30 -3.23
N ASN A 58 -8.48 10.96 -3.46
CA ASN A 58 -8.32 11.95 -4.55
C ASN A 58 -7.54 11.44 -5.76
N ILE A 59 -6.88 10.28 -5.70
CA ILE A 59 -6.09 9.78 -6.84
C ILE A 59 -6.99 9.08 -7.89
N ILE A 60 -8.20 8.64 -7.51
CA ILE A 60 -9.20 8.01 -8.41
C ILE A 60 -10.23 9.05 -8.93
N LYS A 61 -9.80 10.28 -9.21
CA LYS A 61 -10.55 11.26 -10.00
C LYS A 61 -9.65 11.81 -11.11
N ILE A 62 -9.15 10.92 -11.95
CA ILE A 62 -8.70 11.31 -13.28
C ILE A 62 -9.87 10.93 -14.19
N LYS A 63 -10.54 11.98 -14.67
CA LYS A 63 -11.72 11.93 -15.54
C LYS A 63 -11.33 11.55 -16.96
#